data_AF-A0A0Q4B080-F1
#
_entry.id   AF-A0A0Q4B080-F1
#
_cell.length_a   1.000
_cell.length_b   1.000
_cell.length_c   1.000
_cell.angle_alpha   90.00
_cell.angle_beta   90.00
_cell.angle_gamma   90.00
#
_symmetry.space_group_name_H-M   'P 1'
#
loop_
_entity.id
_entity.type
_entity.pdbx_description
1 polymer ?
#
loop_
_entity_poly.entity_id
_entity_poly.type
_entity_poly.pdbx_seq_one_letter_code
_entity_poly.pdbx_strand_id
1 'polypeptide(L)'
;MAHAAVADSVKDERIVVNQREYWVHTVEKGETLYAISRRYGISLTEIATANPDIYYGLKKGAKLRIPIPPSQRGKQDTVRPEFVIHIVEPGENLFQLSRQYGISVRSIRLANRLKSDTLRVHETLRIPTQELPNAADTLQFIVHVVAKGESLFGLAKSYGVGQDDILRLNPEVEAQGLQAGQVVRIPTKPGGVPEKGEEDFTPATPEPAVVSPCDASVAFGKGRTLEVALILPFTQGGKRRDDTPVEPEEEAVSSHSPGVDGRFLDFYQGFLLAVERYKFLGYSIRLKVIDSQQNPDLLNGLVNSGQLEEANLIVGPVYPKAISVVSQWAAARRISLVSPLSGKTPSFEANPFLFQANPSDITQIRQMVANLPLEGVRRVVMISETTPADEDLANNVELMLQSEVARRPGADSITVQVVNHAQANDPRKTDPNINRALDPRGLTLVIVPSTREPYVSEVLGQLNTLAIRDKRNIRVFGLPKWLKMENLDFAQLINLHVTIASPFYVDYSSQLVSNFIDDYRSTYRAEPSKFAFQGYDVANYFMGAIFEYGEDFRYCLPSLQVPLLQNSFRFVQSQQFGSYESTGIYLIEFTKSGLMPIGQ
;
A
#
# COMPACT_ATOMS: atom_id res chain seq x y z
N MET A 1 29.87 22.01 -33.28
CA MET A 1 30.88 20.93 -33.24
C MET A 1 31.22 20.72 -31.77
N ALA A 2 31.06 19.57 -31.13
CA ALA A 2 30.86 18.20 -31.60
C ALA A 2 29.77 17.51 -30.76
N HIS A 3 28.84 16.84 -31.44
CA HIS A 3 28.05 15.75 -30.86
C HIS A 3 29.01 14.57 -30.66
N ALA A 4 29.38 14.29 -29.41
CA ALA A 4 29.97 13.00 -29.06
C ALA A 4 28.84 12.11 -28.55
N ALA A 5 28.37 11.24 -29.43
CA ALA A 5 27.62 10.06 -29.06
C ALA A 5 28.52 9.20 -28.16
N VAL A 6 28.09 8.96 -26.93
CA VAL A 6 28.55 7.83 -26.12
C VAL A 6 27.36 6.91 -25.99
N ALA A 7 27.23 6.03 -26.98
CA ALA A 7 26.48 4.80 -26.84
C ALA A 7 27.41 3.81 -26.14
N ASP A 8 27.05 3.35 -24.93
CA ASP A 8 27.14 1.93 -24.62
C ASP A 8 26.41 1.57 -23.31
N SER A 9 25.67 0.45 -23.37
CA SER A 9 24.94 -0.29 -22.31
C SER A 9 23.48 0.04 -21.97
N VAL A 10 22.80 0.93 -22.70
CA VAL A 10 21.38 1.23 -22.44
C VAL A 10 20.47 0.22 -23.15
N LYS A 11 20.19 -0.92 -22.50
CA LYS A 11 19.06 -1.81 -22.87
C LYS A 11 17.74 -1.19 -22.38
N ASP A 12 17.38 -0.02 -22.89
CA ASP A 12 16.11 0.61 -22.51
C ASP A 12 14.97 0.00 -23.32
N GLU A 13 14.33 -0.99 -22.72
CA GLU A 13 13.00 -1.44 -23.11
C GLU A 13 12.08 -0.19 -23.14
N ARG A 14 11.46 0.10 -24.28
CA ARG A 14 10.46 1.16 -24.38
C ARG A 14 9.12 0.59 -24.05
N ILE A 15 8.41 1.23 -23.12
CA ILE A 15 7.04 0.86 -22.77
C ILE A 15 6.11 2.03 -23.03
N VAL A 16 4.88 1.70 -23.43
CA VAL A 16 3.79 2.66 -23.50
C VAL A 16 2.87 2.36 -22.33
N VAL A 17 2.72 3.30 -21.41
CA VAL A 17 1.81 3.22 -20.25
C VAL A 17 0.81 4.35 -20.36
N ASN A 18 -0.50 4.03 -20.40
CA ASN A 18 -1.59 5.01 -20.55
C ASN A 18 -1.32 6.00 -21.72
N GLN A 19 -0.90 5.46 -22.87
CA GLN A 19 -0.57 6.21 -24.10
C GLN A 19 0.62 7.19 -23.96
N ARG A 20 1.38 7.14 -22.86
CA ARG A 20 2.65 7.86 -22.69
C ARG A 20 3.82 6.90 -22.85
N GLU A 21 4.86 7.37 -23.52
CA GLU A 21 6.07 6.58 -23.78
C GLU A 21 7.12 6.80 -22.70
N TYR A 22 7.76 5.71 -22.29
CA TYR A 22 8.82 5.69 -21.29
C TYR A 22 10.00 4.84 -21.76
N TRP A 23 11.22 5.25 -21.43
CA TRP A 23 12.35 4.32 -21.35
C TRP A 23 12.30 3.59 -20.01
N VAL A 24 12.59 2.30 -20.00
CA VAL A 24 12.77 1.53 -18.77
C VAL A 24 14.25 1.50 -18.43
N HIS A 25 14.64 2.33 -17.46
CA HIS A 25 16.00 2.38 -16.96
C HIS A 25 16.19 1.42 -15.79
N THR A 26 17.20 0.55 -15.84
CA THR A 26 17.56 -0.31 -14.69
C THR A 26 18.70 0.32 -13.91
N VAL A 27 18.45 0.64 -12.64
CA VAL A 27 19.39 1.36 -11.77
C VAL A 27 20.68 0.56 -11.55
N GLU A 28 21.82 1.18 -11.79
CA GLU A 28 23.13 0.59 -11.56
C GLU A 28 23.63 0.76 -10.12
N LYS A 29 24.70 0.05 -9.74
CA LYS A 29 25.25 0.15 -8.39
C LYS A 29 25.84 1.54 -8.16
N GLY A 30 25.33 2.26 -7.16
CA GLY A 30 25.82 3.60 -6.78
C GLY A 30 25.30 4.74 -7.67
N GLU A 31 24.36 4.44 -8.57
CA GLU A 31 23.71 5.44 -9.38
C GLU A 31 22.67 6.22 -8.56
N THR A 32 22.60 7.54 -8.77
CA THR A 32 21.65 8.43 -8.09
C THR A 32 20.59 8.93 -9.05
N LEU A 33 19.43 9.35 -8.52
CA LEU A 33 18.37 9.93 -9.35
C LEU A 33 18.87 11.17 -10.12
N TYR A 34 19.80 11.92 -9.54
CA TYR A 34 20.48 13.04 -10.19
C TYR A 34 21.32 12.60 -11.39
N ALA A 35 22.13 11.54 -11.24
CA ALA A 35 22.91 11.00 -12.35
C ALA A 35 21.99 10.52 -13.49
N ILE A 36 20.87 9.87 -13.16
CA ILE A 36 19.86 9.41 -14.13
C ILE A 36 19.17 10.60 -14.81
N SER A 37 18.71 11.58 -14.05
CA SER A 37 18.10 12.82 -14.57
C SER A 37 19.02 13.51 -15.59
N ARG A 38 20.30 13.66 -15.25
CA ARG A 38 21.31 14.26 -16.15
C ARG A 38 21.57 13.40 -17.39
N ARG A 39 21.58 12.08 -17.25
CA ARG A 39 21.77 11.14 -18.37
C ARG A 39 20.66 11.26 -19.41
N TYR A 40 19.41 11.30 -18.96
CA TYR A 40 18.24 11.32 -19.84
C TYR A 40 17.79 12.73 -20.24
N GLY A 41 18.33 13.77 -19.59
CA GLY A 41 17.90 15.15 -19.81
C GLY A 41 16.46 15.41 -19.34
N ILE A 42 15.99 14.65 -18.35
CA ILE A 42 14.63 14.73 -17.77
C ILE A 42 14.74 15.23 -16.34
N SER A 43 13.82 16.10 -15.91
CA SER A 43 13.86 16.65 -14.55
C SER A 43 13.68 15.56 -13.48
N LEU A 44 14.33 15.73 -12.32
CA LEU A 44 14.16 14.86 -11.15
C LEU A 44 12.68 14.68 -10.80
N THR A 45 11.93 15.79 -10.83
CA THR A 45 10.50 15.85 -10.53
C THR A 45 9.65 15.03 -11.51
N GLU A 46 9.98 15.04 -12.79
CA GLU A 46 9.27 14.24 -13.81
C GLU A 46 9.54 12.75 -13.63
N ILE A 47 10.81 12.37 -13.38
CA ILE A 47 11.16 10.97 -13.10
C ILE A 47 10.50 10.51 -11.80
N ALA A 48 10.53 11.32 -10.74
CA ALA A 48 9.91 11.00 -9.45
C ALA A 48 8.38 10.86 -9.56
N THR A 49 7.74 11.72 -10.35
CA THR A 49 6.29 11.68 -10.57
C THR A 49 5.87 10.43 -11.34
N ALA A 50 6.68 9.99 -12.31
CA ALA A 50 6.43 8.76 -13.05
C ALA A 50 6.72 7.48 -12.23
N ASN A 51 7.46 7.59 -11.13
CA ASN A 51 7.87 6.48 -10.29
C ASN A 51 7.70 6.80 -8.80
N PRO A 52 6.48 6.93 -8.27
CA PRO A 52 6.27 7.26 -6.86
C PRO A 52 7.04 6.34 -5.88
N ASP A 53 7.34 5.11 -6.28
CA ASP A 53 8.05 4.13 -5.45
C ASP A 53 9.53 4.49 -5.20
N ILE A 54 10.12 5.44 -5.95
CA ILE A 54 11.52 5.86 -5.73
C ILE A 54 11.75 6.54 -4.38
N TYR A 55 10.68 7.06 -3.77
CA TYR A 55 10.72 7.72 -2.46
C TYR A 55 11.07 6.74 -1.32
N TYR A 56 11.08 5.42 -1.56
CA TYR A 56 11.56 4.41 -0.62
C TYR A 56 13.08 4.12 -0.76
N GLY A 57 13.78 4.90 -1.57
CA GLY A 57 15.22 4.82 -1.81
C GLY A 57 15.54 4.17 -3.17
N LEU A 58 16.51 4.75 -3.87
CA LEU A 58 16.98 4.25 -5.15
C LEU A 58 18.00 3.12 -4.95
N LYS A 59 17.66 1.91 -5.37
CA LYS A 59 18.48 0.71 -5.15
C LYS A 59 18.86 0.05 -6.48
N LYS A 60 20.07 -0.54 -6.52
CA LYS A 60 20.58 -1.30 -7.67
C LYS A 60 19.54 -2.32 -8.13
N GLY A 61 19.26 -2.34 -9.43
CA GLY A 61 18.34 -3.26 -10.09
C GLY A 61 16.89 -2.79 -10.13
N ALA A 62 16.55 -1.67 -9.48
CA ALA A 62 15.22 -1.07 -9.60
C ALA A 62 14.97 -0.63 -11.06
N LYS A 63 13.75 -0.82 -11.55
CA LYS A 63 13.34 -0.38 -12.89
C LYS A 63 12.57 0.94 -12.79
N LEU A 64 13.10 1.98 -13.42
CA LEU A 64 12.49 3.30 -13.46
C LEU A 64 11.88 3.58 -14.83
N ARG A 65 10.68 4.13 -14.83
CA ARG A 65 9.98 4.68 -15.99
C ARG A 65 10.50 6.10 -16.23
N ILE A 66 11.34 6.30 -17.24
CA ILE A 66 11.86 7.62 -17.60
C ILE A 66 10.97 8.19 -18.72
N PRO A 67 10.25 9.30 -18.49
CA PRO A 67 9.38 9.90 -19.50
C PRO A 67 10.14 10.28 -20.78
N ILE A 68 9.58 9.96 -21.96
CA ILE A 68 10.14 10.38 -23.25
C ILE A 68 9.50 11.71 -23.68
N PRO A 69 10.26 12.82 -23.76
CA PRO A 69 9.73 14.11 -24.20
C PRO A 69 9.21 14.05 -25.64
N PRO A 70 8.13 14.78 -25.99
CA PRO A 70 7.63 14.84 -27.36
C PRO A 70 8.69 15.24 -28.40
N SER A 71 9.64 16.09 -28.01
CA SER A 71 10.77 16.54 -28.85
C SER A 71 11.80 15.45 -29.16
N GLN A 72 11.86 14.39 -28.35
CA GLN A 72 12.78 13.26 -28.52
C GLN A 72 12.11 12.01 -29.12
N ARG A 73 10.82 12.12 -29.50
CA ARG A 73 10.11 11.10 -30.29
C ARG A 73 10.64 11.13 -31.73
N GLY A 74 11.82 10.58 -31.94
CA GLY A 74 12.47 10.51 -33.25
C GLY A 74 11.67 9.65 -34.25
N LYS A 75 11.73 10.03 -35.54
CA LYS A 75 11.34 9.17 -36.67
C LYS A 75 12.41 8.10 -36.89
N GLN A 76 12.40 7.03 -36.11
CA GLN A 76 13.23 5.85 -36.34
C GLN A 76 12.51 4.58 -35.88
N ASP A 77 12.74 3.50 -36.62
CA ASP A 77 11.83 2.38 -36.84
C ASP A 77 11.08 1.83 -35.62
N THR A 78 9.79 1.68 -35.86
CA THR A 78 8.76 1.24 -34.93
C THR A 78 8.93 -0.25 -34.62
N VAL A 79 9.62 -0.59 -33.54
CA VAL A 79 9.17 -1.75 -32.75
C VAL A 79 7.88 -1.28 -32.09
N ARG A 80 6.75 -1.43 -32.80
CA ARG A 80 5.44 -1.29 -32.16
C ARG A 80 5.41 -2.38 -31.09
N PRO A 81 5.29 -2.03 -29.80
CA PRO A 81 5.28 -3.04 -28.77
C PRO A 81 4.11 -3.98 -29.03
N GLU A 82 4.28 -5.29 -28.84
CA GLU A 82 3.20 -6.27 -29.06
C GLU A 82 1.97 -5.93 -28.19
N PHE A 83 2.22 -5.28 -27.04
CA PHE A 83 1.21 -4.77 -26.14
C PHE A 83 1.52 -3.34 -25.68
N VAL A 84 0.47 -2.53 -25.53
CA VAL A 84 0.47 -1.30 -24.74
C VAL A 84 0.05 -1.65 -23.32
N ILE A 85 0.74 -1.10 -22.32
CA ILE A 85 0.36 -1.26 -20.92
C ILE A 85 -0.68 -0.18 -20.59
N HIS A 86 -1.80 -0.59 -20.02
CA HIS A 86 -2.86 0.30 -19.56
C HIS A 86 -3.11 0.05 -18.07
N ILE A 87 -3.05 1.11 -17.27
CA ILE A 87 -3.37 1.12 -15.84
C ILE A 87 -4.78 1.69 -15.71
N VAL A 88 -5.71 0.85 -15.28
CA VAL A 88 -7.14 1.14 -15.23
C VAL A 88 -7.40 2.33 -14.30
N GLU A 89 -8.06 3.36 -14.82
CA GLU A 89 -8.51 4.54 -14.10
C GLU A 89 -9.92 4.33 -13.51
N PRO A 90 -10.34 5.14 -12.51
CA PRO A 90 -11.67 5.03 -11.93
C PRO A 90 -12.79 5.14 -12.97
N GLY A 91 -13.64 4.11 -13.06
CA GLY A 91 -14.82 4.10 -13.93
C GLY A 91 -14.64 3.46 -15.30
N GLU A 92 -13.45 2.99 -15.65
CA GLU A 92 -13.19 2.31 -16.93
C GLU A 92 -13.70 0.86 -16.96
N ASN A 93 -14.06 0.38 -18.15
CA ASN A 93 -14.41 -1.02 -18.41
C ASN A 93 -13.83 -1.54 -19.73
N LEU A 94 -13.78 -2.87 -19.91
CA LEU A 94 -13.18 -3.48 -21.11
C LEU A 94 -13.82 -2.98 -22.43
N PHE A 95 -15.10 -2.63 -22.42
CA PHE A 95 -15.78 -2.10 -23.61
C PHE A 95 -15.27 -0.71 -23.98
N GLN A 96 -15.14 0.20 -23.01
CA GLN A 96 -14.55 1.52 -23.23
C GLN A 96 -13.09 1.41 -23.70
N LEU A 97 -12.30 0.55 -23.05
CA LEU A 97 -10.91 0.32 -23.44
C LEU A 97 -10.81 -0.28 -24.86
N SER A 98 -11.69 -1.21 -25.23
CA SER A 98 -11.72 -1.78 -26.59
C SER A 98 -11.91 -0.71 -27.65
N ARG A 99 -12.78 0.27 -27.41
CA ARG A 99 -13.02 1.40 -28.32
C ARG A 99 -11.87 2.41 -28.33
N GLN A 100 -11.30 2.69 -27.17
CA GLN A 100 -10.17 3.61 -27.03
C GLN A 100 -8.93 3.09 -27.76
N TYR A 101 -8.67 1.79 -27.71
CA TYR A 101 -7.48 1.17 -28.28
C TYR A 101 -7.71 0.51 -29.65
N GLY A 102 -8.95 0.36 -30.09
CA GLY A 102 -9.30 -0.26 -31.38
C GLY A 102 -9.05 -1.77 -31.43
N ILE A 103 -9.16 -2.46 -30.29
CA ILE A 103 -8.86 -3.90 -30.12
C ILE A 103 -10.04 -4.57 -29.45
N SER A 104 -10.44 -5.75 -29.89
CA SER A 104 -11.62 -6.40 -29.31
C SER A 104 -11.44 -6.74 -27.82
N VAL A 105 -12.55 -6.71 -27.07
CA VAL A 105 -12.60 -7.16 -25.67
C VAL A 105 -11.99 -8.56 -25.51
N ARG A 106 -12.22 -9.46 -26.48
CA ARG A 106 -11.64 -10.81 -26.48
C ARG A 106 -10.12 -10.78 -26.60
N SER A 107 -9.57 -9.98 -27.50
CA SER A 107 -8.11 -9.86 -27.66
C SER A 107 -7.47 -9.30 -26.39
N ILE A 108 -8.12 -8.31 -25.74
CA ILE A 108 -7.71 -7.82 -24.42
C ILE A 108 -7.79 -8.94 -23.36
N ARG A 109 -8.89 -9.69 -23.33
CA ARG A 109 -9.14 -10.79 -22.39
C ARG A 109 -8.10 -11.91 -22.54
N LEU A 110 -7.81 -12.33 -23.77
CA LEU A 110 -6.85 -13.38 -24.09
C LEU A 110 -5.42 -12.97 -23.75
N ALA A 111 -5.03 -11.75 -24.13
CA ALA A 111 -3.71 -11.19 -23.83
C ALA A 111 -3.42 -11.13 -22.32
N ASN A 112 -4.47 -10.92 -21.51
CA ASN A 112 -4.38 -10.80 -20.06
C ASN A 112 -4.84 -12.03 -19.29
N ARG A 113 -5.30 -13.08 -19.99
CA ARG A 113 -5.90 -14.29 -19.41
C ARG A 113 -7.01 -13.98 -18.40
N LEU A 114 -7.80 -12.93 -18.65
CA LEU A 114 -8.86 -12.50 -17.75
C LEU A 114 -9.99 -13.54 -17.76
N LYS A 115 -10.49 -13.85 -16.57
CA LYS A 115 -11.61 -14.77 -16.37
C LYS A 115 -12.97 -14.05 -16.27
N SER A 116 -12.96 -12.72 -16.21
CA SER A 116 -14.14 -11.86 -16.12
C SER A 116 -13.89 -10.50 -16.77
N ASP A 117 -14.95 -9.75 -17.03
CA ASP A 117 -14.87 -8.41 -17.63
C ASP A 117 -14.81 -7.26 -16.61
N THR A 118 -14.79 -7.59 -15.32
CA THR A 118 -14.63 -6.62 -14.24
C THR A 118 -13.18 -6.17 -14.17
N LEU A 119 -12.95 -4.86 -14.26
CA LEU A 119 -11.64 -4.25 -14.12
C LEU A 119 -11.54 -3.53 -12.77
N ARG A 120 -10.38 -3.62 -12.12
CA ARG A 120 -10.10 -2.89 -10.86
C ARG A 120 -9.30 -1.64 -11.15
N VAL A 121 -9.58 -0.56 -10.42
CA VAL A 121 -8.76 0.66 -10.49
C VAL A 121 -7.30 0.31 -10.14
N HIS A 122 -6.36 0.82 -10.93
CA HIS A 122 -4.93 0.54 -10.94
C HIS A 122 -4.54 -0.88 -11.41
N GLU A 123 -5.48 -1.69 -11.87
CA GLU A 123 -5.16 -2.95 -12.55
C GLU A 123 -4.39 -2.67 -13.85
N THR A 124 -3.38 -3.50 -14.12
CA THR A 124 -2.55 -3.33 -15.31
C THR A 124 -2.94 -4.34 -16.39
N LEU A 125 -3.42 -3.83 -17.52
CA LEU A 125 -3.80 -4.60 -18.70
C LEU A 125 -2.73 -4.46 -19.80
N ARG A 126 -2.38 -5.59 -20.41
CA ARG A 126 -1.65 -5.68 -21.68
C ARG A 126 -2.65 -5.58 -22.83
N ILE A 127 -2.76 -4.43 -23.47
CA ILE A 127 -3.63 -4.23 -24.61
C ILE A 127 -2.83 -4.56 -25.88
N PRO A 128 -3.17 -5.60 -26.66
CA PRO A 128 -2.48 -5.91 -27.91
C PRO A 128 -2.43 -4.70 -28.84
N THR A 129 -1.36 -4.51 -29.61
CA THR A 129 -1.34 -3.46 -30.64
C THR A 129 -1.94 -3.90 -31.97
N GLN A 130 -2.27 -5.18 -32.10
CA GLN A 130 -2.96 -5.79 -33.23
C GLN A 130 -3.97 -6.82 -32.72
N GLU A 131 -5.04 -7.02 -33.49
CA GLU A 131 -6.05 -8.03 -33.19
C GLU A 131 -5.41 -9.44 -33.23
N LEU A 132 -5.66 -10.27 -32.20
CA LEU A 132 -5.08 -11.62 -32.15
C LEU A 132 -5.75 -12.53 -33.21
N PRO A 133 -4.98 -13.35 -33.97
CA PRO A 133 -5.53 -14.22 -35.00
C PRO A 133 -6.58 -15.20 -34.47
N ASN A 134 -7.61 -15.46 -35.27
CA ASN A 134 -8.79 -16.22 -34.85
C ASN A 134 -8.72 -17.68 -35.34
N ALA A 135 -8.96 -18.66 -34.47
CA ALA A 135 -9.10 -20.08 -34.83
C ALA A 135 -10.46 -20.42 -35.50
N ALA A 136 -11.08 -19.44 -36.17
CA ALA A 136 -12.49 -19.42 -36.53
C ALA A 136 -12.79 -19.62 -38.01
N ASP A 137 -11.79 -19.54 -38.90
CA ASP A 137 -11.98 -19.69 -40.36
C ASP A 137 -12.27 -21.14 -40.78
N THR A 138 -12.32 -22.08 -39.84
CA THR A 138 -12.54 -23.51 -40.08
C THR A 138 -13.89 -24.05 -39.57
N LEU A 139 -14.77 -23.21 -39.02
CA LEU A 139 -16.03 -23.70 -38.47
C LEU A 139 -17.07 -23.95 -39.56
N GLN A 140 -17.51 -25.20 -39.67
CA GLN A 140 -18.71 -25.57 -40.41
C GLN A 140 -19.94 -24.98 -39.69
N PHE A 141 -21.07 -24.82 -40.38
CA PHE A 141 -22.30 -24.30 -39.77
C PHE A 141 -23.54 -25.00 -40.30
N ILE A 142 -24.59 -24.99 -39.48
CA ILE A 142 -25.96 -25.38 -39.85
C ILE A 142 -26.84 -24.13 -39.83
N VAL A 143 -28.04 -24.24 -40.39
CA VAL A 143 -28.99 -23.12 -40.48
C VAL A 143 -30.18 -23.41 -39.57
N HIS A 144 -30.57 -22.42 -38.76
CA HIS A 144 -31.71 -22.47 -37.84
C HIS A 144 -32.69 -21.33 -38.14
N VAL A 145 -33.99 -21.63 -38.14
CA VAL A 145 -35.04 -20.62 -38.29
C VAL A 145 -35.57 -20.25 -36.90
N VAL A 146 -35.42 -19.00 -36.51
CA VAL A 146 -35.74 -18.51 -35.16
C VAL A 146 -37.25 -18.63 -34.92
N ALA A 147 -37.65 -19.41 -33.92
CA ALA A 147 -39.03 -19.52 -33.49
C ALA A 147 -39.46 -18.33 -32.61
N LYS A 148 -40.76 -18.10 -32.50
CA LYS A 148 -41.32 -17.04 -31.66
C LYS A 148 -40.94 -17.27 -30.19
N GLY A 149 -40.15 -16.36 -29.61
CA GLY A 149 -39.69 -16.41 -28.23
C GLY A 149 -38.29 -17.00 -28.04
N GLU A 150 -37.60 -17.41 -29.10
CA GLU A 150 -36.19 -17.79 -29.01
C GLU A 150 -35.28 -16.57 -28.81
N SER A 151 -34.17 -16.78 -28.11
CA SER A 151 -33.13 -15.78 -27.88
C SER A 151 -31.76 -16.31 -28.32
N LEU A 152 -30.81 -15.42 -28.61
CA LEU A 152 -29.43 -15.79 -28.94
C LEU A 152 -28.81 -16.69 -27.87
N PHE A 153 -29.06 -16.39 -26.59
CA PHE A 153 -28.64 -17.23 -25.47
C PHE A 153 -29.28 -18.62 -25.51
N GLY A 154 -30.60 -18.69 -25.76
CA GLY A 154 -31.33 -19.95 -25.89
C GLY A 154 -30.82 -20.81 -27.04
N LEU A 155 -30.50 -20.20 -28.19
CA LEU A 155 -29.93 -20.88 -29.34
C LEU A 155 -28.50 -21.36 -29.08
N ALA A 156 -27.64 -20.49 -28.54
CA ALA A 156 -26.28 -20.85 -28.15
C ALA A 156 -26.24 -22.07 -27.23
N LYS A 157 -27.14 -22.08 -26.24
CA LYS A 157 -27.31 -23.18 -25.31
C LYS A 157 -27.83 -24.46 -25.98
N SER A 158 -28.86 -24.35 -26.82
CA SER A 158 -29.48 -25.50 -27.50
C SER A 158 -28.53 -26.21 -28.46
N TYR A 159 -27.61 -25.46 -29.07
CA TYR A 159 -26.63 -25.99 -30.03
C TYR A 159 -25.25 -26.23 -29.43
N GLY A 160 -25.03 -25.93 -28.15
CA GLY A 160 -23.75 -26.14 -27.46
C GLY A 160 -22.61 -25.28 -28.01
N VAL A 161 -22.91 -24.05 -28.44
CA VAL A 161 -21.98 -23.08 -29.04
C VAL A 161 -21.96 -21.76 -28.27
N GLY A 162 -20.97 -20.90 -28.51
CA GLY A 162 -20.92 -19.55 -27.93
C GLY A 162 -21.88 -18.57 -28.64
N GLN A 163 -22.47 -17.63 -27.90
CA GLN A 163 -23.30 -16.56 -28.49
C GLN A 163 -22.50 -15.69 -29.48
N ASP A 164 -21.26 -15.36 -29.14
CA ASP A 164 -20.36 -14.59 -30.01
C ASP A 164 -20.01 -15.36 -31.30
N ASP A 165 -20.00 -16.70 -31.27
CA ASP A 165 -19.78 -17.52 -32.46
C ASP A 165 -21.00 -17.54 -33.39
N ILE A 166 -22.22 -17.48 -32.83
CA ILE A 166 -23.45 -17.28 -33.61
C ILE A 166 -23.49 -15.86 -34.20
N LEU A 167 -23.18 -14.83 -33.41
CA LEU A 167 -23.15 -13.44 -33.90
C LEU A 167 -22.12 -13.24 -35.00
N ARG A 168 -20.96 -13.92 -34.92
CA ARG A 168 -19.93 -13.84 -35.97
C ARG A 168 -20.38 -14.40 -37.33
N LEU A 169 -21.24 -15.43 -37.34
CA LEU A 169 -21.81 -15.98 -38.58
C LEU A 169 -23.08 -15.26 -39.05
N ASN A 170 -23.62 -14.36 -38.22
CA ASN A 170 -24.84 -13.58 -38.46
C ASN A 170 -24.67 -12.12 -37.98
N PRO A 171 -23.70 -11.37 -38.55
CA PRO A 171 -23.41 -10.00 -38.12
C PRO A 171 -24.62 -9.06 -38.20
N GLU A 172 -25.59 -9.36 -39.07
CA GLU A 172 -26.86 -8.63 -39.17
C GLU A 172 -27.70 -8.67 -37.88
N VAL A 173 -27.55 -9.72 -37.07
CA VAL A 173 -28.27 -9.88 -35.79
C VAL A 173 -27.73 -8.91 -34.73
N GLU A 174 -26.46 -8.52 -34.81
CA GLU A 174 -25.82 -7.60 -33.87
C GLU A 174 -26.39 -6.18 -33.97
N ALA A 175 -26.76 -5.75 -35.18
CA ALA A 175 -27.34 -4.42 -35.42
C ALA A 175 -28.86 -4.36 -35.21
N GLN A 176 -29.59 -5.46 -35.39
CA GLN A 176 -31.06 -5.46 -35.50
C GLN A 176 -31.77 -6.28 -34.42
N GLY A 177 -31.01 -7.03 -33.61
CA GLY A 177 -31.55 -8.01 -32.68
C GLY A 177 -32.09 -9.25 -33.39
N LEU A 178 -32.24 -10.35 -32.64
CA LEU A 178 -32.75 -11.62 -33.19
C LEU A 178 -34.27 -11.56 -33.36
N GLN A 179 -34.77 -11.79 -34.58
CA GLN A 179 -36.21 -11.70 -34.89
C GLN A 179 -36.84 -13.07 -35.14
N ALA A 180 -38.10 -13.26 -34.71
CA ALA A 180 -38.85 -14.47 -35.00
C ALA A 180 -39.08 -14.63 -36.52
N GLY A 181 -38.79 -15.82 -37.04
CA GLY A 181 -38.79 -16.15 -38.47
C GLY A 181 -37.46 -15.89 -39.19
N GLN A 182 -36.48 -15.28 -38.51
CA GLN A 182 -35.15 -15.01 -39.09
C GLN A 182 -34.35 -16.30 -39.24
N VAL A 183 -33.57 -16.39 -40.31
CA VAL A 183 -32.68 -17.52 -40.58
C VAL A 183 -31.28 -17.18 -40.05
N VAL A 184 -30.76 -17.97 -39.12
CA VAL A 184 -29.43 -17.77 -38.51
C VAL A 184 -28.53 -18.99 -38.69
N ARG A 185 -27.25 -18.75 -38.97
CA ARG A 185 -26.19 -19.74 -39.10
C ARG A 185 -25.61 -20.07 -37.72
N ILE A 186 -25.71 -21.33 -37.32
CA ILE A 186 -25.19 -21.81 -36.05
C ILE A 186 -23.93 -22.65 -36.32
N PRO A 187 -22.78 -22.35 -35.68
CA PRO A 187 -21.55 -23.10 -35.90
C PRO A 187 -21.70 -24.57 -35.49
N THR A 188 -21.06 -25.49 -36.20
CA THR A 188 -20.91 -26.89 -35.82
C THR A 188 -19.46 -27.19 -35.50
N LYS A 189 -19.21 -27.94 -34.41
CA LYS A 189 -17.89 -28.51 -34.16
C LYS A 189 -17.61 -29.59 -35.22
N PRO A 190 -16.36 -29.77 -35.69
CA PRO A 190 -16.03 -30.89 -36.55
C PRO A 190 -16.22 -32.19 -35.74
N GLY A 191 -17.26 -32.98 -36.06
CA GLY A 191 -17.41 -34.34 -35.54
C GLY A 191 -18.67 -34.69 -34.72
N GLY A 192 -19.81 -34.01 -34.87
CA GLY A 192 -21.06 -34.56 -34.34
C GLY A 192 -22.29 -33.66 -34.49
N VAL A 193 -23.35 -34.20 -35.08
CA VAL A 193 -24.70 -33.60 -35.12
C VAL A 193 -25.31 -33.73 -33.72
N PRO A 194 -25.81 -32.66 -33.08
CA PRO A 194 -26.60 -32.80 -31.86
C PRO A 194 -28.00 -33.27 -32.21
N GLU A 195 -28.36 -34.45 -31.74
CA GLU A 195 -29.71 -35.00 -31.74
C GLU A 195 -30.57 -34.28 -30.69
N LYS A 196 -31.81 -33.94 -31.03
CA LYS A 196 -32.80 -33.39 -30.09
C LYS A 196 -33.25 -34.50 -29.14
N GLY A 197 -32.61 -34.59 -27.97
CA GLY A 197 -33.04 -35.44 -26.87
C GLY A 197 -34.01 -34.69 -25.95
N GLU A 198 -35.29 -35.07 -26.01
CA GLU A 198 -36.20 -34.99 -24.86
C GLU A 198 -35.70 -36.00 -23.82
N GLU A 199 -35.38 -35.57 -22.59
CA GLU A 199 -35.84 -36.23 -21.35
C GLU A 199 -35.33 -35.54 -20.08
N ASP A 200 -36.24 -35.56 -19.11
CA ASP A 200 -36.18 -35.43 -17.67
C ASP A 200 -35.70 -34.14 -16.97
N PHE A 201 -36.69 -33.49 -16.36
CA PHE A 201 -36.58 -32.48 -15.32
C PHE A 201 -35.89 -33.06 -14.09
N THR A 202 -34.57 -32.90 -14.01
CA THR A 202 -33.95 -32.62 -12.71
C THR A 202 -33.89 -31.09 -12.56
N PRO A 203 -34.28 -30.51 -11.40
CA PRO A 203 -34.17 -29.08 -11.21
C PRO A 203 -32.69 -28.71 -11.33
N ALA A 204 -32.36 -27.92 -12.36
CA ALA A 204 -31.03 -27.35 -12.51
C ALA A 204 -30.71 -26.52 -11.28
N THR A 205 -29.67 -26.93 -10.56
CA THR A 205 -29.02 -26.12 -9.54
C THR A 205 -28.68 -24.76 -10.17
N PRO A 206 -28.98 -23.62 -9.51
CA PRO A 206 -28.73 -22.32 -10.08
C PRO A 206 -27.25 -22.14 -10.45
N GLU A 207 -27.00 -21.57 -11.62
CA GLU A 207 -25.68 -21.08 -12.04
C GLU A 207 -25.16 -20.12 -10.95
N PRO A 208 -23.97 -20.33 -10.37
CA PRO A 208 -23.54 -19.56 -9.22
C PRO A 208 -23.40 -18.09 -9.63
N ALA A 209 -24.12 -17.22 -8.93
CA ALA A 209 -24.01 -15.78 -9.08
C ALA A 209 -22.54 -15.36 -9.00
N VAL A 210 -22.11 -14.44 -9.87
CA VAL A 210 -20.78 -13.82 -9.77
C VAL A 210 -20.79 -12.94 -8.53
N VAL A 211 -20.39 -13.52 -7.39
CA VAL A 211 -20.36 -12.83 -6.11
C VAL A 211 -19.17 -11.87 -6.09
N SER A 212 -19.42 -10.59 -5.82
CA SER A 212 -18.35 -9.63 -5.58
C SER A 212 -17.52 -10.10 -4.38
N PRO A 213 -16.17 -10.04 -4.42
CA PRO A 213 -15.34 -10.45 -3.28
C PRO A 213 -15.60 -9.61 -2.01
N CYS A 214 -16.31 -8.49 -2.13
CA CYS A 214 -16.69 -7.63 -1.01
C CYS A 214 -18.19 -7.73 -0.65
N ASP A 215 -18.89 -8.71 -1.21
CA ASP A 215 -20.25 -9.06 -0.82
C ASP A 215 -20.20 -9.89 0.48
N ALA A 216 -21.06 -9.57 1.45
CA ALA A 216 -21.17 -10.28 2.71
C ALA A 216 -21.54 -11.78 2.55
N SER A 217 -22.01 -12.20 1.38
CA SER A 217 -22.22 -13.61 1.05
C SER A 217 -20.92 -14.43 0.93
N VAL A 218 -19.75 -13.78 0.83
CA VAL A 218 -18.41 -14.40 0.89
C VAL A 218 -17.82 -14.38 2.31
N ALA A 219 -18.54 -13.81 3.28
CA ALA A 219 -18.13 -13.73 4.68
C ALA A 219 -17.69 -15.10 5.24
N PHE A 220 -16.67 -15.10 6.10
CA PHE A 220 -16.27 -16.29 6.82
C PHE A 220 -17.35 -16.61 7.88
N GLY A 221 -18.31 -17.45 7.48
CA GLY A 221 -19.52 -17.71 8.25
C GLY A 221 -19.26 -18.34 9.62
N LYS A 222 -20.18 -18.08 10.57
CA LYS A 222 -20.11 -18.52 11.99
C LYS A 222 -20.07 -20.04 12.20
N GLY A 223 -20.30 -20.84 11.17
CA GLY A 223 -20.17 -22.31 11.18
C GLY A 223 -18.75 -22.81 10.87
N ARG A 224 -17.81 -21.93 10.52
CA ARG A 224 -16.41 -22.25 10.26
C ARG A 224 -15.53 -21.78 11.42
N THR A 225 -14.45 -22.51 11.67
CA THR A 225 -13.42 -22.12 12.62
C THR A 225 -12.31 -21.39 11.89
N LEU A 226 -12.00 -20.16 12.29
CA LEU A 226 -10.86 -19.41 11.79
C LEU A 226 -9.59 -19.91 12.48
N GLU A 227 -8.70 -20.51 11.71
CA GLU A 227 -7.42 -21.04 12.16
C GLU A 227 -6.36 -19.92 12.08
N VAL A 228 -5.94 -19.43 13.25
CA VAL A 228 -5.00 -18.30 13.38
C VAL A 228 -3.69 -18.81 13.98
N ALA A 229 -2.57 -18.60 13.29
CA ALA A 229 -1.24 -18.83 13.83
C ALA A 229 -0.64 -17.50 14.31
N LEU A 230 -0.27 -17.42 15.59
CA LEU A 230 0.38 -16.27 16.19
C LEU A 230 1.84 -16.61 16.52
N ILE A 231 2.76 -16.00 15.79
CA ILE A 231 4.20 -16.26 15.86
C ILE A 231 4.90 -15.05 16.49
N LEU A 232 5.23 -15.14 17.78
CA LEU A 232 5.90 -14.06 18.53
C LEU A 232 7.18 -14.57 19.19
N PRO A 233 8.19 -13.73 19.43
CA PRO A 233 9.41 -14.13 20.12
C PRO A 233 9.28 -13.87 21.63
N PHE A 234 8.52 -14.71 22.32
CA PHE A 234 8.28 -14.54 23.77
C PHE A 234 9.57 -14.67 24.57
N THR A 235 10.51 -15.49 24.13
CA THR A 235 11.80 -15.70 24.78
C THR A 235 12.98 -15.37 23.86
N GLN A 236 14.17 -15.17 24.41
CA GLN A 236 15.40 -15.05 23.62
C GLN A 236 16.05 -16.44 23.45
N GLY A 237 16.21 -16.89 22.20
CA GLY A 237 17.10 -18.00 21.89
C GLY A 237 18.54 -17.64 22.29
N GLY A 238 19.24 -18.55 22.96
CA GLY A 238 20.55 -18.27 23.56
C GLY A 238 21.50 -17.46 22.66
N LYS A 239 21.84 -16.25 23.11
CA LYS A 239 22.89 -15.31 22.64
C LYS A 239 23.28 -15.39 21.15
N ARG A 240 22.72 -14.50 20.33
CA ARG A 240 23.48 -13.78 19.27
C ARG A 240 23.06 -12.31 19.27
N ARG A 241 24.07 -11.43 19.31
CA ARG A 241 23.98 -10.01 19.71
C ARG A 241 23.73 -9.05 18.53
N ASP A 242 23.27 -9.54 17.38
CA ASP A 242 23.33 -8.78 16.12
C ASP A 242 21.97 -8.43 15.47
N ASP A 243 20.83 -8.82 16.04
CA ASP A 243 19.51 -8.46 15.51
C ASP A 243 18.65 -7.75 16.56
N THR A 244 19.15 -6.63 17.09
CA THR A 244 18.38 -5.75 17.97
C THR A 244 17.24 -5.10 17.17
N PRO A 245 15.97 -5.17 17.61
CA PRO A 245 14.93 -4.31 17.05
C PRO A 245 15.34 -2.83 17.17
N VAL A 246 15.02 -2.03 16.15
CA VAL A 246 15.33 -0.59 16.08
C VAL A 246 14.35 0.25 16.92
N GLU A 247 13.76 -0.32 17.97
CA GLU A 247 13.11 0.46 19.03
C GLU A 247 13.90 0.25 20.33
N PRO A 248 14.52 1.30 20.90
CA PRO A 248 15.19 1.22 22.18
C PRO A 248 14.19 0.86 23.28
N GLU A 249 14.69 0.12 24.25
CA GLU A 249 14.03 -0.36 25.45
C GLU A 249 13.61 0.82 26.33
N GLU A 250 12.31 1.00 26.53
CA GLU A 250 11.85 1.54 27.80
C GLU A 250 11.79 0.35 28.76
N GLU A 251 12.62 0.40 29.81
CA GLU A 251 12.49 -0.44 30.99
C GLU A 251 11.17 -0.08 31.69
N ALA A 252 10.05 -0.54 31.13
CA ALA A 252 8.85 -0.71 31.92
C ALA A 252 9.17 -1.81 32.93
N VAL A 253 9.11 -1.45 34.21
CA VAL A 253 9.23 -2.33 35.37
C VAL A 253 8.15 -3.41 35.26
N SER A 254 8.42 -4.44 34.47
CA SER A 254 7.50 -5.54 34.23
C SER A 254 7.86 -6.63 35.22
N SER A 255 6.90 -6.99 36.07
CA SER A 255 6.95 -8.07 37.04
C SER A 255 7.01 -9.47 36.41
N HIS A 256 7.56 -9.59 35.20
CA HIS A 256 7.60 -10.83 34.44
C HIS A 256 8.85 -11.65 34.75
N SER A 257 8.68 -12.98 34.67
CA SER A 257 9.73 -13.96 34.90
C SER A 257 10.97 -13.67 34.05
N PRO A 258 12.19 -13.88 34.58
CA PRO A 258 13.43 -13.68 33.84
C PRO A 258 13.41 -14.42 32.50
N GLY A 259 13.67 -13.71 31.40
CA GLY A 259 13.79 -14.29 30.05
C GLY A 259 12.56 -14.20 29.16
N VAL A 260 11.44 -13.63 29.64
CA VAL A 260 10.24 -13.33 28.82
C VAL A 260 10.23 -11.85 28.46
N ASP A 261 10.03 -11.52 27.18
CA ASP A 261 9.91 -10.14 26.71
C ASP A 261 8.46 -9.64 26.86
N GLY A 262 8.27 -8.71 27.80
CA GLY A 262 6.96 -8.18 28.20
C GLY A 262 6.17 -7.54 27.05
N ARG A 263 6.85 -7.00 26.03
CA ARG A 263 6.16 -6.35 24.88
C ARG A 263 5.32 -7.34 24.08
N PHE A 264 5.84 -8.55 23.87
CA PHE A 264 5.13 -9.59 23.13
C PHE A 264 4.05 -10.26 23.97
N LEU A 265 4.25 -10.30 25.30
CA LEU A 265 3.21 -10.74 26.22
C LEU A 265 2.03 -9.76 26.24
N ASP A 266 2.29 -8.46 26.35
CA ASP A 266 1.26 -7.42 26.29
C ASP A 266 0.51 -7.48 24.96
N PHE A 267 1.24 -7.60 23.83
CA PHE A 267 0.64 -7.80 22.52
C PHE A 267 -0.28 -9.03 22.49
N TYR A 268 0.18 -10.16 23.01
CA TYR A 268 -0.61 -11.38 23.07
C TYR A 268 -1.88 -11.21 23.93
N GLN A 269 -1.77 -10.53 25.07
CA GLN A 269 -2.90 -10.24 25.94
C GLN A 269 -3.95 -9.35 25.25
N GLY A 270 -3.54 -8.28 24.58
CA GLY A 270 -4.44 -7.46 23.77
C GLY A 270 -5.09 -8.24 22.62
N PHE A 271 -4.32 -9.10 21.96
CA PHE A 271 -4.80 -9.99 20.90
C PHE A 271 -5.88 -10.95 21.41
N LEU A 272 -5.70 -11.51 22.61
CA LEU A 272 -6.69 -12.41 23.24
C LEU A 272 -8.01 -11.71 23.55
N LEU A 273 -8.00 -10.45 24.01
CA LEU A 273 -9.23 -9.70 24.25
C LEU A 273 -10.04 -9.48 22.96
N ALA A 274 -9.36 -9.25 21.83
CA ALA A 274 -10.04 -9.18 20.53
C ALA A 274 -10.61 -10.54 20.08
N VAL A 275 -9.89 -11.65 20.32
CA VAL A 275 -10.39 -13.01 20.08
C VAL A 275 -11.64 -13.29 20.93
N GLU A 276 -11.62 -12.92 22.21
CA GLU A 276 -12.74 -13.09 23.13
C GLU A 276 -13.98 -12.30 22.67
N ARG A 277 -13.79 -11.07 22.22
CA ARG A 277 -14.86 -10.26 21.61
C ARG A 277 -15.51 -10.97 20.44
N TYR A 278 -14.74 -11.51 19.49
CA TYR A 278 -15.32 -12.23 18.35
C TYR A 278 -16.00 -13.55 18.75
N LYS A 279 -15.47 -14.23 19.76
CA LYS A 279 -16.12 -15.41 20.35
C LYS A 279 -17.49 -15.04 20.94
N PHE A 280 -17.59 -13.92 21.65
CA PHE A 280 -18.87 -13.41 22.17
C PHE A 280 -19.86 -13.05 21.05
N LEU A 281 -19.37 -12.56 19.91
CA LEU A 281 -20.16 -12.31 18.71
C LEU A 281 -20.58 -13.61 17.96
N GLY A 282 -20.16 -14.78 18.45
CA GLY A 282 -20.54 -16.10 17.94
C GLY A 282 -19.62 -16.65 16.85
N TYR A 283 -18.41 -16.11 16.69
CA TYR A 283 -17.40 -16.67 15.79
C TYR A 283 -16.56 -17.75 16.49
N SER A 284 -16.13 -18.74 15.71
CA SER A 284 -15.21 -19.77 16.19
C SER A 284 -13.79 -19.46 15.72
N ILE A 285 -12.85 -19.36 16.66
CA ILE A 285 -11.44 -19.09 16.39
C ILE A 285 -10.61 -20.16 17.10
N ARG A 286 -9.67 -20.77 16.38
CA ARG A 286 -8.61 -21.58 16.97
C ARG A 286 -7.30 -20.83 16.84
N LEU A 287 -6.69 -20.53 17.98
CA LEU A 287 -5.44 -19.80 18.05
C LEU A 287 -4.30 -20.76 18.35
N LYS A 288 -3.34 -20.84 17.45
CA LYS A 288 -2.08 -21.57 17.64
C LYS A 288 -0.96 -20.56 17.93
N VAL A 289 -0.43 -20.59 19.15
CA VAL A 289 0.62 -19.67 19.60
C VAL A 289 1.98 -20.35 19.49
N ILE A 290 2.95 -19.67 18.87
CA ILE A 290 4.28 -20.20 18.58
C ILE A 290 5.34 -19.21 19.06
N ASP A 291 6.25 -19.68 19.91
CA ASP A 291 7.43 -18.92 20.32
C ASP A 291 8.56 -19.07 19.28
N SER A 292 8.85 -17.99 18.56
CA SER A 292 9.90 -17.97 17.53
C SER A 292 11.32 -17.83 18.09
N GLN A 293 11.47 -17.44 19.36
CA GLN A 293 12.75 -17.26 20.05
C GLN A 293 13.78 -16.35 19.35
N GLN A 294 13.33 -15.49 18.43
CA GLN A 294 14.22 -14.72 17.53
C GLN A 294 15.16 -15.60 16.69
N ASN A 295 14.79 -16.86 16.43
CA ASN A 295 15.63 -17.83 15.75
C ASN A 295 15.08 -18.18 14.35
N PRO A 296 15.70 -17.68 13.26
CA PRO A 296 15.28 -18.02 11.90
C PRO A 296 15.30 -19.52 11.58
N ASP A 297 16.18 -20.31 12.20
CA ASP A 297 16.27 -21.75 11.97
C ASP A 297 15.07 -22.51 12.54
N LEU A 298 14.56 -22.07 13.70
CA LEU A 298 13.31 -22.60 14.26
C LEU A 298 12.13 -22.33 13.32
N LEU A 299 12.12 -21.18 12.66
CA LEU A 299 11.08 -20.83 11.70
C LEU A 299 11.18 -21.63 10.40
N ASN A 300 12.39 -21.92 9.92
CA ASN A 300 12.60 -22.87 8.82
C ASN A 300 12.07 -24.27 9.19
N GLY A 301 12.29 -24.72 10.42
CA GLY A 301 11.69 -25.97 10.91
C GLY A 301 10.17 -25.91 10.93
N LEU A 302 9.60 -24.82 11.44
CA LEU A 302 8.15 -24.61 11.58
C LEU A 302 7.41 -24.65 10.23
N VAL A 303 7.91 -23.95 9.21
CA VAL A 303 7.26 -23.91 7.88
C VAL A 303 7.31 -25.27 7.18
N ASN A 304 8.28 -26.11 7.52
CA ASN A 304 8.44 -27.46 6.97
C ASN A 304 7.77 -28.56 7.81
N SER A 305 7.34 -28.26 9.04
CA SER A 305 6.77 -29.28 9.95
C SER A 305 5.26 -29.51 9.77
N GLY A 306 4.63 -28.92 8.75
CA GLY A 306 3.17 -28.98 8.53
C GLY A 306 2.34 -28.16 9.54
N GLN A 307 3.00 -27.50 10.50
CA GLN A 307 2.32 -26.89 11.65
C GLN A 307 1.49 -25.65 11.32
N LEU A 308 1.70 -25.07 10.14
CA LEU A 308 0.99 -23.88 9.65
C LEU A 308 0.00 -24.22 8.53
N GLU A 309 -0.11 -25.50 8.11
CA GLU A 309 -0.86 -25.89 6.90
C GLU A 309 -2.35 -25.54 6.94
N GLU A 310 -2.95 -25.56 8.13
CA GLU A 310 -4.37 -25.25 8.32
C GLU A 310 -4.64 -23.75 8.54
N ALA A 311 -3.60 -22.92 8.66
CA ALA A 311 -3.77 -21.51 9.02
C ALA A 311 -4.46 -20.70 7.90
N ASN A 312 -5.51 -19.97 8.25
CA ASN A 312 -6.16 -18.98 7.38
C ASN A 312 -5.47 -17.61 7.50
N LEU A 313 -4.94 -17.31 8.69
CA LEU A 313 -4.26 -16.07 9.03
C LEU A 313 -3.00 -16.37 9.85
N ILE A 314 -1.88 -15.76 9.47
CA ILE A 314 -0.65 -15.78 10.25
C ILE A 314 -0.37 -14.35 10.73
N VAL A 315 -0.21 -14.17 12.03
CA VAL A 315 0.20 -12.90 12.65
C VAL A 315 1.58 -13.09 13.27
N GLY A 316 2.51 -12.22 12.89
CA GLY A 316 3.94 -12.42 13.06
C GLY A 316 4.54 -13.26 11.92
N PRO A 317 5.87 -13.43 11.85
CA PRO A 317 6.86 -12.96 12.80
C PRO A 317 7.03 -11.44 12.82
N VAL A 318 7.77 -10.94 13.83
CA VAL A 318 7.96 -9.50 14.06
C VAL A 318 9.30 -8.97 13.52
N TYR A 319 10.22 -9.84 13.13
CA TYR A 319 11.57 -9.44 12.70
C TYR A 319 11.78 -9.62 11.19
N PRO A 320 12.50 -8.72 10.50
CA PRO A 320 12.62 -8.74 9.04
C PRO A 320 13.10 -10.09 8.46
N LYS A 321 14.16 -10.68 9.03
CA LYS A 321 14.69 -11.98 8.57
C LYS A 321 13.67 -13.10 8.73
N ALA A 322 12.96 -13.11 9.86
CA ALA A 322 11.93 -14.09 10.17
C ALA A 322 10.70 -13.93 9.25
N ILE A 323 10.30 -12.69 8.97
CA ILE A 323 9.22 -12.37 8.04
C ILE A 323 9.51 -12.96 6.66
N SER A 324 10.73 -12.77 6.13
CA SER A 324 11.08 -13.29 4.79
C SER A 324 10.96 -14.81 4.66
N VAL A 325 11.28 -15.57 5.72
CA VAL A 325 11.14 -17.04 5.73
C VAL A 325 9.67 -17.44 5.64
N VAL A 326 8.81 -16.87 6.50
CA VAL A 326 7.39 -17.24 6.56
C VAL A 326 6.61 -16.68 5.37
N SER A 327 6.98 -15.50 4.87
CA SER A 327 6.32 -14.82 3.75
C SER A 327 6.41 -15.59 2.44
N GLN A 328 7.58 -16.14 2.08
CA GLN A 328 7.69 -16.97 0.88
C GLN A 328 6.80 -18.21 0.96
N TRP A 329 6.75 -18.85 2.13
CA TRP A 329 5.91 -20.01 2.36
C TRP A 329 4.41 -19.67 2.32
N ALA A 330 4.01 -18.55 2.93
CA ALA A 330 2.63 -18.07 2.96
C ALA A 330 2.14 -17.64 1.57
N ALA A 331 2.99 -16.98 0.79
CA ALA A 331 2.68 -16.55 -0.58
C ALA A 331 2.30 -17.73 -1.48
N ALA A 332 3.04 -18.84 -1.40
CA ALA A 332 2.78 -20.06 -2.17
C ALA A 332 1.43 -20.71 -1.82
N ARG A 333 0.91 -20.45 -0.62
CA ARG A 333 -0.34 -21.02 -0.09
C ARG A 333 -1.49 -20.02 -0.03
N ARG A 334 -1.25 -18.77 -0.44
CA ARG A 334 -2.22 -17.66 -0.39
C ARG A 334 -2.76 -17.38 1.02
N ILE A 335 -1.90 -17.54 2.02
CA ILE A 335 -2.25 -17.27 3.42
C ILE A 335 -1.88 -15.82 3.73
N SER A 336 -2.82 -15.08 4.30
CA SER A 336 -2.56 -13.71 4.75
C SER A 336 -1.58 -13.72 5.92
N LEU A 337 -0.48 -13.00 5.75
CA LEU A 337 0.61 -12.85 6.72
C LEU A 337 0.67 -11.40 7.19
N VAL A 338 0.59 -11.17 8.49
CA VAL A 338 0.65 -9.83 9.07
C VAL A 338 1.94 -9.68 9.87
N SER A 339 2.77 -8.69 9.52
CA SER A 339 3.86 -8.21 10.37
C SER A 339 3.32 -7.11 11.29
N PRO A 340 3.11 -7.40 12.59
CA PRO A 340 2.31 -6.51 13.44
C PRO A 340 3.11 -5.35 14.04
N LEU A 341 4.44 -5.47 14.12
CA LEU A 341 5.31 -4.55 14.87
C LEU A 341 6.45 -3.95 14.05
N SER A 342 6.97 -4.66 13.04
CA SER A 342 8.08 -4.14 12.22
C SER A 342 7.60 -3.08 11.25
N GLY A 343 8.22 -1.89 11.29
CA GLY A 343 8.18 -0.89 10.21
C GLY A 343 9.19 -1.17 9.10
N LYS A 344 9.86 -2.33 9.13
CA LYS A 344 10.91 -2.73 8.19
C LYS A 344 10.56 -4.10 7.58
N THR A 345 9.97 -4.10 6.40
CA THR A 345 10.04 -5.25 5.49
C THR A 345 11.12 -5.00 4.44
N PRO A 346 11.79 -6.05 3.93
CA PRO A 346 12.65 -5.90 2.76
C PRO A 346 11.84 -5.26 1.62
N SER A 347 12.33 -4.14 1.07
CA SER A 347 11.61 -3.28 0.10
C SER A 347 11.20 -3.95 -1.23
N PHE A 348 11.44 -5.26 -1.39
CA PHE A 348 11.22 -6.01 -2.63
C PHE A 348 10.43 -7.31 -2.41
N GLU A 349 9.77 -7.45 -1.27
CA GLU A 349 8.99 -8.65 -0.99
C GLU A 349 7.74 -8.67 -1.88
N ALA A 350 7.82 -9.41 -2.99
CA ALA A 350 6.71 -9.66 -3.91
C ALA A 350 5.75 -10.70 -3.32
N ASN A 351 5.12 -10.35 -2.20
CA ASN A 351 4.09 -11.16 -1.56
C ASN A 351 2.81 -10.35 -1.39
N PRO A 352 1.79 -10.54 -2.25
CA PRO A 352 0.52 -9.81 -2.16
C PRO A 352 -0.36 -10.25 -0.97
N PHE A 353 0.10 -11.20 -0.15
CA PHE A 353 -0.54 -11.64 1.08
C PHE A 353 0.19 -11.16 2.33
N LEU A 354 1.31 -10.44 2.20
CA LEU A 354 2.03 -9.84 3.33
C LEU A 354 1.49 -8.43 3.62
N PHE A 355 1.14 -8.17 4.88
CA PHE A 355 0.67 -6.90 5.40
C PHE A 355 1.60 -6.39 6.50
N GLN A 356 2.22 -5.24 6.30
CA GLN A 356 3.00 -4.54 7.31
C GLN A 356 2.12 -3.55 8.06
N ALA A 357 1.72 -3.88 9.29
CA ALA A 357 0.79 -3.08 10.07
C ALA A 357 1.41 -1.76 10.57
N ASN A 358 2.68 -1.78 10.95
CA ASN A 358 3.40 -0.58 11.38
C ASN A 358 4.02 0.12 10.16
N PRO A 359 3.68 1.40 9.86
CA PRO A 359 4.28 2.13 8.75
C PRO A 359 5.79 2.33 8.94
N SER A 360 6.55 2.29 7.85
CA SER A 360 7.98 2.64 7.88
C SER A 360 8.21 4.12 8.18
N ASP A 361 9.39 4.48 8.71
CA ASP A 361 9.74 5.88 9.03
C ASP A 361 9.55 6.80 7.81
N ILE A 362 9.91 6.32 6.63
CA ILE A 362 9.77 7.07 5.37
C ILE A 362 8.31 7.24 4.95
N THR A 363 7.46 6.24 5.18
CA THR A 363 6.01 6.34 4.98
C THR A 363 5.41 7.37 5.94
N GLN A 364 5.79 7.34 7.22
CA GLN A 364 5.31 8.31 8.21
C GLN A 364 5.69 9.75 7.82
N ILE A 365 6.94 9.97 7.39
CA ILE A 365 7.42 11.27 6.90
C ILE A 365 6.64 11.70 5.65
N ARG A 366 6.43 10.80 4.68
CA ARG A 366 5.67 11.11 3.47
C ARG A 366 4.24 11.51 3.81
N GLN A 367 3.58 10.77 4.70
CA GLN A 367 2.22 11.08 5.12
C GLN A 367 2.17 12.39 5.91
N MET A 368 3.19 12.70 6.70
CA MET A 368 3.31 14.02 7.33
C MET A 368 3.34 15.15 6.30
N VAL A 369 4.22 15.03 5.30
CA VAL A 369 4.35 16.03 4.22
C VAL A 369 3.06 16.15 3.42
N ALA A 370 2.44 15.02 3.06
CA ALA A 370 1.18 14.97 2.30
C ALA A 370 0.00 15.59 3.04
N ASN A 371 0.04 15.65 4.37
CA ASN A 371 -1.03 16.21 5.21
C ASN A 371 -0.67 17.57 5.82
N LEU A 372 0.36 18.26 5.30
CA LEU A 372 0.67 19.62 5.73
C LEU A 372 -0.51 20.56 5.50
N PRO A 373 -0.87 21.42 6.48
CA PRO A 373 -1.95 22.38 6.36
C PRO A 373 -1.50 23.58 5.52
N LEU A 374 -1.39 23.40 4.21
CA LEU A 374 -0.84 24.38 3.27
C LEU A 374 -1.83 25.49 2.89
N GLU A 375 -3.11 25.38 3.27
CA GLU A 375 -4.12 26.39 2.96
C GLU A 375 -3.78 27.74 3.62
N GLY A 376 -3.68 28.81 2.81
CA GLY A 376 -3.32 30.15 3.27
C GLY A 376 -1.85 30.32 3.67
N VAL A 377 -1.01 29.29 3.55
CA VAL A 377 0.43 29.34 3.86
C VAL A 377 1.19 29.85 2.65
N ARG A 378 2.09 30.84 2.85
CA ARG A 378 2.99 31.35 1.79
C ARG A 378 4.45 30.96 1.98
N ARG A 379 4.80 30.44 3.16
CA ARG A 379 6.16 30.10 3.54
C ARG A 379 6.23 28.73 4.19
N VAL A 380 7.00 27.84 3.58
CA VAL A 380 7.45 26.60 4.20
C VAL A 380 8.98 26.63 4.27
N VAL A 381 9.54 26.39 5.44
CA VAL A 381 10.98 26.39 5.66
C VAL A 381 11.41 25.03 6.15
N MET A 382 12.37 24.40 5.48
CA MET A 382 13.05 23.22 6.00
C MET A 382 14.36 23.65 6.65
N ILE A 383 14.58 23.28 7.90
CA ILE A 383 15.84 23.53 8.62
C ILE A 383 16.58 22.21 8.77
N SER A 384 17.67 22.06 8.01
CA SER A 384 18.45 20.83 7.93
C SER A 384 19.86 21.04 8.45
N GLU A 385 20.42 19.97 9.00
CA GLU A 385 21.83 19.92 9.39
C GLU A 385 22.72 19.59 8.18
N THR A 386 24.00 19.94 8.25
CA THR A 386 25.01 19.65 7.21
C THR A 386 25.79 18.34 7.45
N THR A 387 25.24 17.38 8.20
CA THR A 387 25.89 16.09 8.48
C THR A 387 25.57 15.07 7.36
N PRO A 388 26.52 14.21 6.92
CA PRO A 388 26.29 13.30 5.79
C PRO A 388 25.13 12.31 5.96
N ALA A 389 24.88 11.82 7.18
CA ALA A 389 23.81 10.86 7.44
C ALA A 389 22.41 11.51 7.44
N ASP A 390 22.30 12.77 7.85
CA ASP A 390 21.05 13.53 7.81
C ASP A 390 20.87 14.25 6.47
N GLU A 391 21.93 14.39 5.66
CA GLU A 391 21.87 14.96 4.30
C GLU A 391 20.98 14.12 3.38
N ASP A 392 21.11 12.79 3.40
CA ASP A 392 20.22 11.90 2.62
C ASP A 392 18.75 12.01 3.05
N LEU A 393 18.50 12.08 4.37
CA LEU A 393 17.15 12.25 4.91
C LEU A 393 16.57 13.60 4.54
N ALA A 394 17.35 14.68 4.72
CA ALA A 394 16.96 16.04 4.37
C ALA A 394 16.67 16.18 2.87
N ASN A 395 17.52 15.63 2.00
CA ASN A 395 17.30 15.62 0.55
C ASN A 395 16.00 14.88 0.19
N ASN A 396 15.72 13.73 0.83
CA ASN A 396 14.48 13.00 0.59
C ASN A 396 13.25 13.81 1.04
N VAL A 397 13.32 14.44 2.22
CA VAL A 397 12.22 15.29 2.74
C VAL A 397 12.02 16.52 1.86
N GLU A 398 13.09 17.16 1.40
CA GLU A 398 13.03 18.28 0.47
C GLU A 398 12.32 17.90 -0.83
N LEU A 399 12.70 16.77 -1.43
CA LEU A 399 12.07 16.27 -2.65
C LEU A 399 10.58 15.94 -2.44
N MET A 400 10.21 15.34 -1.31
CA MET A 400 8.81 15.08 -0.97
C MET A 400 8.03 16.38 -0.83
N LEU A 401 8.59 17.35 -0.12
CA LEU A 401 7.96 18.64 0.15
C LEU A 401 7.76 19.44 -1.13
N GLN A 402 8.77 19.53 -1.97
CA GLN A 402 8.68 20.21 -3.27
C GLN A 402 7.63 19.54 -4.17
N SER A 403 7.62 18.21 -4.23
CA SER A 403 6.64 17.44 -5.01
C SER A 403 5.21 17.67 -4.52
N GLU A 404 5.01 17.67 -3.20
CA GLU A 404 3.69 17.88 -2.60
C GLU A 404 3.18 19.29 -2.85
N VAL A 405 4.00 20.32 -2.60
CA VAL A 405 3.63 21.72 -2.85
C VAL A 405 3.31 21.95 -4.34
N ALA A 406 4.12 21.40 -5.25
CA ALA A 406 3.92 21.55 -6.69
C ALA A 406 2.60 20.95 -7.21
N ARG A 407 2.03 19.97 -6.50
CA ARG A 407 0.75 19.32 -6.86
C ARG A 407 -0.47 20.04 -6.31
N ARG A 408 -0.30 21.00 -5.39
CA ARG A 408 -1.41 21.70 -4.73
C ARG A 408 -1.89 22.90 -5.57
N PRO A 409 -3.21 23.17 -5.58
CA PRO A 409 -3.73 24.43 -6.12
C PRO A 409 -3.07 25.62 -5.42
N GLY A 410 -2.58 26.60 -6.18
CA GLY A 410 -1.90 27.78 -5.63
C GLY A 410 -0.42 27.57 -5.29
N ALA A 411 0.22 26.50 -5.77
CA ALA A 411 1.64 26.21 -5.59
C ALA A 411 2.55 27.43 -5.80
N ASP A 412 2.28 28.26 -6.83
CA ASP A 412 3.06 29.46 -7.16
C ASP A 412 3.10 30.53 -6.04
N SER A 413 2.14 30.48 -5.11
CA SER A 413 2.06 31.39 -3.96
C SER A 413 2.83 30.89 -2.74
N ILE A 414 3.33 29.66 -2.76
CA ILE A 414 4.06 29.01 -1.68
C ILE A 414 5.53 28.96 -2.07
N THR A 415 6.42 29.51 -1.25
CA THR A 415 7.86 29.22 -1.41
C THR A 415 8.30 28.24 -0.34
N VAL A 416 8.96 27.19 -0.82
CA VAL A 416 9.73 26.26 -0.01
C VAL A 416 11.17 26.75 0.02
N GLN A 417 11.73 26.95 1.21
CA GLN A 417 13.12 27.36 1.39
C GLN A 417 13.84 26.39 2.32
N VAL A 418 15.03 25.94 1.91
CA VAL A 418 15.92 25.14 2.75
C VAL A 418 16.94 26.04 3.41
N VAL A 419 17.09 25.90 4.73
CA VAL A 419 18.11 26.57 5.54
C VAL A 419 19.03 25.50 6.10
N ASN A 420 20.25 25.47 5.55
CA ASN A 420 21.32 24.66 6.10
C ASN A 420 21.85 25.32 7.36
N HIS A 421 21.60 24.71 8.51
CA HIS A 421 21.96 25.21 9.82
C HIS A 421 22.94 24.24 10.48
N ALA A 422 24.19 24.68 10.62
CA ALA A 422 25.17 24.01 11.47
C ALA A 422 24.95 24.46 12.92
N GLN A 423 25.17 23.56 13.89
CA GLN A 423 25.05 23.92 15.31
C GLN A 423 25.86 25.19 15.62
N ALA A 424 25.20 26.13 16.29
CA ALA A 424 25.81 27.40 16.62
C ALA A 424 26.86 27.21 17.72
N ASN A 425 28.00 27.91 17.58
CA ASN A 425 29.00 28.00 18.64
C ASN A 425 28.47 28.71 19.91
N ASP A 426 27.41 29.53 19.77
CA ASP A 426 26.70 30.17 20.88
C ASP A 426 25.18 29.95 20.71
N PRO A 427 24.57 29.01 21.47
CA PRO A 427 23.16 28.67 21.34
C PRO A 427 22.20 29.80 21.74
N ARG A 428 22.70 30.91 22.30
CA ARG A 428 21.91 32.11 22.63
C ARG A 428 21.69 33.05 21.44
N LYS A 429 22.42 32.85 20.33
CA LYS A 429 22.28 33.68 19.13
C LYS A 429 21.45 32.95 18.10
N THR A 430 20.36 33.58 17.68
CA THR A 430 19.57 33.10 16.55
C THR A 430 20.37 33.20 15.25
N ASP A 431 20.35 32.14 14.45
CA ASP A 431 20.93 32.14 13.11
C ASP A 431 20.21 33.18 12.21
N PRO A 432 20.95 34.17 11.66
CA PRO A 432 20.36 35.16 10.76
C PRO A 432 19.66 34.57 9.53
N ASN A 433 20.09 33.39 9.06
CA ASN A 433 19.50 32.71 7.92
C ASN A 433 18.14 32.11 8.27
N ILE A 434 17.98 31.56 9.48
CA ILE A 434 16.68 31.11 9.98
C ILE A 434 15.72 32.30 10.04
N ASN A 435 16.11 33.41 10.69
CA ASN A 435 15.25 34.58 10.83
C ASN A 435 14.83 35.17 9.46
N ARG A 436 15.73 35.22 8.47
CA ARG A 436 15.43 35.74 7.13
C ARG A 436 14.48 34.84 6.34
N ALA A 437 14.49 33.53 6.60
CA ALA A 437 13.65 32.57 5.89
C ALA A 437 12.18 32.61 6.34
N LEU A 438 11.89 33.06 7.57
CA LEU A 438 10.53 33.12 8.11
C LEU A 438 9.73 34.30 7.54
N ASP A 439 8.41 34.10 7.37
CA ASP A 439 7.50 35.20 7.05
C ASP A 439 7.37 36.14 8.27
N PRO A 440 7.55 37.47 8.11
CA PRO A 440 7.52 38.40 9.24
C PRO A 440 6.12 38.62 9.82
N ARG A 441 5.04 38.33 9.08
CA ARG A 441 3.64 38.61 9.48
C ARG A 441 2.69 37.42 9.28
N GLY A 442 2.96 36.57 8.29
CA GLY A 442 2.19 35.38 7.99
C GLY A 442 2.66 34.16 8.77
N LEU A 443 1.86 33.09 8.69
CA LEU A 443 2.23 31.78 9.19
C LEU A 443 3.40 31.20 8.37
N THR A 444 4.42 30.72 9.05
CA THR A 444 5.48 29.89 8.48
C THR A 444 5.36 28.47 9.02
N LEU A 445 5.26 27.49 8.12
CA LEU A 445 5.43 26.09 8.50
C LEU A 445 6.92 25.77 8.46
N VAL A 446 7.45 25.18 9.53
CA VAL A 446 8.85 24.80 9.64
C VAL A 446 8.95 23.28 9.76
N ILE A 447 9.78 22.65 8.94
CA ILE A 447 10.04 21.20 8.99
C ILE A 447 11.48 21.00 9.43
N VAL A 448 11.69 20.14 10.43
CA VAL A 448 13.03 19.84 10.96
C VAL A 448 13.28 18.33 10.85
N PRO A 449 13.88 17.86 9.74
CA PRO A 449 14.09 16.43 9.50
C PRO A 449 15.35 15.92 10.22
N SER A 450 15.42 16.08 11.54
CA SER A 450 16.55 15.61 12.36
C SER A 450 16.13 14.60 13.43
N THR A 451 16.99 13.60 13.61
CA THR A 451 16.84 12.57 14.64
C THR A 451 17.76 12.78 15.86
N ARG A 452 18.53 13.88 15.88
CA ARG A 452 19.48 14.22 16.95
C ARG A 452 18.84 15.21 17.93
N GLU A 453 18.56 14.74 19.13
CA GLU A 453 17.90 15.54 20.17
C GLU A 453 18.61 16.86 20.51
N PRO A 454 19.96 16.95 20.62
CA PRO A 454 20.63 18.23 20.87
C PRO A 454 20.39 19.27 19.77
N TYR A 455 20.36 18.84 18.51
CA TYR A 455 20.10 19.71 17.37
C TYR A 455 18.66 20.20 17.36
N VAL A 456 17.71 19.28 17.57
CA VAL A 456 16.29 19.59 17.66
C VAL A 456 16.02 20.61 18.77
N SER A 457 16.58 20.39 19.97
CA SER A 457 16.45 21.30 21.10
C SER A 457 17.00 22.69 20.79
N GLU A 458 18.14 22.79 20.10
CA GLU A 458 18.73 24.07 19.71
C GLU A 458 17.84 24.84 18.73
N VAL A 459 17.36 24.16 17.66
CA VAL A 459 16.49 24.76 16.64
C VAL A 459 15.18 25.22 17.27
N LEU A 460 14.56 24.41 18.13
CA LEU A 460 13.34 24.78 18.86
C LEU A 460 13.58 26.00 19.75
N GLY A 461 14.70 26.09 20.47
CA GLY A 461 15.03 27.25 21.29
C GLY A 461 15.14 28.54 20.48
N GLN A 462 15.79 28.48 19.31
CA GLN A 462 15.91 29.62 18.40
C GLN A 462 14.55 30.05 17.82
N LEU A 463 13.76 29.08 17.33
CA LEU A 463 12.42 29.35 16.80
C LEU A 463 11.49 29.90 17.88
N ASN A 464 11.53 29.37 19.10
CA ASN A 464 10.71 29.83 20.21
C ASN A 464 11.07 31.27 20.60
N THR A 465 12.36 31.62 20.57
CA THR A 465 12.80 33.01 20.77
C THR A 465 12.19 33.94 19.73
N LEU A 466 12.22 33.57 18.44
CA LEU A 466 11.60 34.34 17.35
C LEU A 466 10.07 34.41 17.47
N ALA A 467 9.42 33.32 17.89
CA ALA A 467 7.98 33.26 18.09
C ALA A 467 7.52 34.23 19.20
N ILE A 468 8.21 34.22 20.35
CA ILE A 468 7.82 35.02 21.52
C ILE A 468 8.28 36.48 21.38
N ARG A 469 9.57 36.70 21.09
CA ARG A 469 10.18 38.04 21.10
C ARG A 469 9.77 38.85 19.88
N ASP A 470 9.86 38.25 18.70
CA ASP A 470 9.62 38.91 17.42
C ASP A 470 8.20 38.67 16.89
N LYS A 471 7.35 37.98 17.68
CA LYS A 471 5.94 37.68 17.40
C LYS A 471 5.75 36.98 16.05
N ARG A 472 6.69 36.10 15.68
CA ARG A 472 6.60 35.30 14.47
C ARG A 472 5.54 34.20 14.66
N ASN A 473 4.69 34.00 13.66
CA ASN A 473 3.72 32.90 13.66
C ASN A 473 4.38 31.66 13.03
N ILE A 474 4.77 30.71 13.87
CA ILE A 474 5.56 29.54 13.49
C ILE A 474 4.81 28.28 13.94
N ARG A 475 4.68 27.30 13.03
CA ARG A 475 4.27 25.93 13.37
C ARG A 475 5.36 24.96 12.94
N VAL A 476 5.78 24.08 13.83
CA VAL A 476 6.90 23.16 13.58
C VAL A 476 6.41 21.73 13.35
N PHE A 477 6.96 21.06 12.35
CA PHE A 477 6.74 19.65 12.05
C PHE A 477 8.03 18.87 12.30
N GLY A 478 7.96 17.91 13.22
CA GLY A 478 9.07 17.08 13.67
C GLY A 478 8.95 15.63 13.22
N LEU A 479 10.03 14.87 13.35
CA LEU A 479 10.02 13.44 13.04
C LEU A 479 9.32 12.62 14.13
N PRO A 480 8.73 11.45 13.81
CA PRO A 480 8.09 10.54 14.78
C PRO A 480 8.95 10.25 16.02
N LYS A 481 10.26 10.17 15.82
CA LYS A 481 11.24 9.89 16.88
C LYS A 481 11.27 10.94 18.00
N TRP A 482 10.78 12.16 17.77
CA TRP A 482 10.78 13.23 18.77
C TRP A 482 9.90 12.90 19.98
N LEU A 483 8.88 12.04 19.84
CA LEU A 483 8.06 11.56 20.97
C LEU A 483 8.88 10.78 22.01
N LYS A 484 10.08 10.30 21.64
CA LYS A 484 11.00 9.55 22.52
C LYS A 484 12.16 10.40 23.04
N MET A 485 12.18 11.70 22.74
CA MET A 485 13.24 12.60 23.20
C MET A 485 12.89 13.13 24.59
N GLU A 486 13.76 12.91 25.57
CA GLU A 486 13.47 13.16 26.99
C GLU A 486 13.70 14.62 27.40
N ASN A 487 14.59 15.33 26.71
CA ASN A 487 15.08 16.66 27.11
C ASN A 487 14.56 17.79 26.22
N LEU A 488 13.45 17.58 25.49
CA LEU A 488 12.79 18.66 24.78
C LEU A 488 11.96 19.51 25.75
N ASP A 489 12.14 20.83 25.67
CA ASP A 489 11.39 21.78 26.50
C ASP A 489 9.91 21.82 26.09
N PHE A 490 9.04 21.36 26.99
CA PHE A 490 7.61 21.25 26.74
C PHE A 490 6.93 22.60 26.43
N ALA A 491 7.39 23.71 27.01
CA ALA A 491 6.84 25.02 26.71
C ALA A 491 7.19 25.44 25.27
N GLN A 492 8.39 25.11 24.79
CA GLN A 492 8.78 25.35 23.39
C GLN A 492 7.92 24.51 22.44
N LEU A 493 7.67 23.23 22.77
CA LEU A 493 6.81 22.35 21.96
C LEU A 493 5.40 22.93 21.80
N ILE A 494 4.81 23.45 22.88
CA ILE A 494 3.48 24.09 22.84
C ILE A 494 3.51 25.42 22.08
N ASN A 495 4.46 26.31 22.39
CA ASN A 495 4.49 27.65 21.79
C ASN A 495 4.70 27.61 20.27
N LEU A 496 5.41 26.59 19.80
CA LEU A 496 5.69 26.38 18.38
C LEU A 496 4.69 25.44 17.70
N HIS A 497 3.62 25.03 18.42
CA HIS A 497 2.61 24.11 17.91
C HIS A 497 3.26 22.89 17.23
N VAL A 498 4.24 22.28 17.91
CA VAL A 498 5.00 21.17 17.34
C VAL A 498 4.03 20.04 17.02
N THR A 499 4.02 19.62 15.76
CA THR A 499 3.22 18.53 15.23
C THR A 499 4.12 17.39 14.81
N ILE A 500 3.76 16.16 15.18
CA ILE A 500 4.50 14.95 14.84
C ILE A 500 3.54 13.96 14.17
N ALA A 501 4.01 13.29 13.12
CA ALA A 501 3.32 12.11 12.59
C ALA A 501 3.55 10.90 13.50
N SER A 502 2.47 10.25 13.92
CA SER A 502 2.52 9.02 14.72
C SER A 502 1.54 7.99 14.16
N PRO A 503 1.93 6.73 13.97
CA PRO A 503 0.98 5.67 13.61
C PRO A 503 0.03 5.31 14.77
N PHE A 504 0.31 5.82 15.98
CA PHE A 504 -0.41 5.49 17.20
C PHE A 504 -0.95 6.75 17.87
N TYR A 505 -2.24 6.75 18.17
CA TYR A 505 -2.88 7.74 19.03
C TYR A 505 -4.04 7.09 19.79
N VAL A 506 -4.00 7.15 21.12
CA VAL A 506 -5.08 6.61 21.98
C VAL A 506 -5.97 7.77 22.43
N ASP A 507 -7.23 7.74 22.02
CA ASP A 507 -8.26 8.64 22.54
C ASP A 507 -8.84 8.08 23.83
N TYR A 508 -8.29 8.49 24.97
CA TYR A 508 -8.78 8.08 26.30
C TYR A 508 -10.19 8.58 26.63
N SER A 509 -10.77 9.48 25.83
CA SER A 509 -12.18 9.88 25.97
C SER A 509 -13.15 8.94 25.26
N SER A 510 -12.64 8.06 24.39
CA SER A 510 -13.44 7.09 23.64
C SER A 510 -13.99 5.97 24.55
N GLN A 511 -15.29 5.69 24.43
CA GLN A 511 -15.91 4.56 25.14
C GLN A 511 -15.30 3.22 24.73
N LEU A 512 -14.88 3.07 23.46
CA LEU A 512 -14.20 1.86 22.96
C LEU A 512 -12.89 1.64 23.73
N VAL A 513 -12.11 2.70 23.93
CA VAL A 513 -10.83 2.68 24.65
C VAL A 513 -11.06 2.43 26.14
N SER A 514 -12.02 3.12 26.76
CA SER A 514 -12.35 2.89 28.17
C SER A 514 -12.73 1.44 28.45
N ASN A 515 -13.60 0.86 27.61
CA ASN A 515 -14.02 -0.54 27.77
C ASN A 515 -12.83 -1.50 27.65
N PHE A 516 -11.95 -1.31 26.66
CA PHE A 516 -10.75 -2.13 26.51
C PHE A 516 -9.83 -2.05 27.73
N ILE A 517 -9.61 -0.85 28.28
CA ILE A 517 -8.78 -0.65 29.46
C ILE A 517 -9.39 -1.38 30.67
N ASP A 518 -10.71 -1.28 30.87
CA ASP A 518 -11.41 -1.97 31.96
C ASP A 518 -11.34 -3.49 31.83
N ASP A 519 -11.55 -4.03 30.62
CA ASP A 519 -11.43 -5.46 30.31
C ASP A 519 -10.00 -5.95 30.57
N TYR A 520 -8.99 -5.18 30.13
CA TYR A 520 -7.58 -5.52 30.33
C TYR A 520 -7.20 -5.51 31.81
N ARG A 521 -7.58 -4.48 32.56
CA ARG A 521 -7.34 -4.39 34.02
C ARG A 521 -8.06 -5.51 34.78
N SER A 522 -9.29 -5.83 34.39
CA SER A 522 -10.07 -6.87 35.08
C SER A 522 -9.48 -8.27 34.86
N THR A 523 -8.94 -8.51 33.65
CA THR A 523 -8.38 -9.80 33.22
C THR A 523 -6.94 -9.99 33.69
N TYR A 524 -6.07 -9.00 33.48
CA TYR A 524 -4.62 -9.13 33.66
C TYR A 524 -4.09 -8.41 34.90
N ARG A 525 -4.92 -7.62 35.60
CA ARG A 525 -4.53 -6.85 36.79
C ARG A 525 -3.35 -5.90 36.55
N ALA A 526 -3.26 -5.37 35.34
CA ALA A 526 -2.21 -4.46 34.88
C ALA A 526 -2.79 -3.36 33.98
N GLU A 527 -1.99 -2.32 33.72
CA GLU A 527 -2.31 -1.29 32.71
C GLU A 527 -1.90 -1.77 31.31
N PRO A 528 -2.72 -1.55 30.27
CA PRO A 528 -2.34 -1.93 28.91
C PRO A 528 -1.22 -1.03 28.39
N SER A 529 -0.15 -1.65 27.87
CA SER A 529 0.90 -0.92 27.14
C SER A 529 0.47 -0.64 25.69
N LYS A 530 1.24 0.19 24.98
CA LYS A 530 1.07 0.41 23.52
C LYS A 530 1.03 -0.89 22.71
N PHE A 531 1.68 -1.96 23.20
CA PHE A 531 1.70 -3.25 22.54
C PHE A 531 0.39 -4.03 22.76
N ALA A 532 -0.25 -3.90 23.92
CA ALA A 532 -1.58 -4.46 24.15
C ALA A 532 -2.63 -3.83 23.21
N PHE A 533 -2.65 -2.51 23.08
CA PHE A 533 -3.50 -1.83 22.09
C PHE A 533 -3.20 -2.33 20.66
N GLN A 534 -1.93 -2.53 20.31
CA GLN A 534 -1.54 -3.03 18.99
C GLN A 534 -2.04 -4.46 18.74
N GLY A 535 -1.92 -5.33 19.73
CA GLY A 535 -2.38 -6.71 19.66
C GLY A 535 -3.88 -6.78 19.41
N TYR A 536 -4.65 -5.95 20.13
CA TYR A 536 -6.09 -5.84 19.96
C TYR A 536 -6.44 -5.32 18.56
N ASP A 537 -5.84 -4.21 18.12
CA ASP A 537 -6.14 -3.60 16.82
C ASP A 537 -5.79 -4.51 15.64
N VAL A 538 -4.63 -5.18 15.67
CA VAL A 538 -4.23 -6.13 14.64
C VAL A 538 -5.20 -7.31 14.57
N ALA A 539 -5.53 -7.91 15.72
CA ALA A 539 -6.52 -8.98 15.76
C ALA A 539 -7.88 -8.50 15.23
N ASN A 540 -8.35 -7.36 15.73
CA ASN A 540 -9.65 -6.81 15.41
C ASN A 540 -9.79 -6.51 13.91
N TYR A 541 -8.77 -5.88 13.32
CA TYR A 541 -8.75 -5.51 11.91
C TYR A 541 -8.75 -6.74 10.99
N PHE A 542 -7.78 -7.65 11.17
CA PHE A 542 -7.58 -8.74 10.21
C PHE A 542 -8.60 -9.87 10.38
N MET A 543 -8.98 -10.22 11.61
CA MET A 543 -10.06 -11.19 11.81
C MET A 543 -11.39 -10.59 11.36
N GLY A 544 -11.65 -9.31 11.65
CA GLY A 544 -12.85 -8.61 11.19
C GLY A 544 -12.96 -8.61 9.66
N ALA A 545 -11.86 -8.29 8.98
CA ALA A 545 -11.79 -8.35 7.52
C ALA A 545 -12.11 -9.75 6.96
N ILE A 546 -11.59 -10.81 7.58
CA ILE A 546 -11.88 -12.18 7.16
C ILE A 546 -13.33 -12.57 7.48
N PHE A 547 -13.84 -12.20 8.65
CA PHE A 547 -15.24 -12.46 9.01
C PHE A 547 -16.23 -11.72 8.11
N GLU A 548 -15.88 -10.54 7.63
CA GLU A 548 -16.74 -9.73 6.77
C GLU A 548 -16.61 -10.09 5.27
N TYR A 549 -15.38 -10.28 4.78
CA TYR A 549 -15.08 -10.42 3.35
C TYR A 549 -14.38 -11.72 2.95
N GLY A 550 -14.12 -12.63 3.90
CA GLY A 550 -13.40 -13.86 3.66
C GLY A 550 -11.88 -13.68 3.51
N GLU A 551 -11.18 -14.75 3.14
CA GLU A 551 -9.70 -14.80 3.14
C GLU A 551 -9.04 -13.90 2.08
N ASP A 552 -9.80 -13.50 1.05
CA ASP A 552 -9.38 -12.58 -0.01
C ASP A 552 -9.78 -11.10 0.26
N PHE A 553 -10.01 -10.75 1.53
CA PHE A 553 -10.42 -9.39 1.99
C PHE A 553 -9.52 -8.25 1.47
N ARG A 554 -8.30 -8.55 1.01
CA ARG A 554 -7.36 -7.58 0.43
C ARG A 554 -7.95 -6.78 -0.74
N TYR A 555 -8.96 -7.31 -1.42
CA TYR A 555 -9.69 -6.60 -2.47
C TYR A 555 -10.73 -5.60 -1.95
N CYS A 556 -11.00 -5.63 -0.65
CA CYS A 556 -12.05 -4.88 0.03
C CYS A 556 -11.50 -3.86 1.03
N LEU A 557 -10.17 -3.75 1.13
CA LEU A 557 -9.48 -2.80 2.04
C LEU A 557 -10.00 -1.35 1.93
N PRO A 558 -10.31 -0.79 0.74
CA PRO A 558 -10.83 0.57 0.66
C PRO A 558 -12.21 0.76 1.33
N SER A 559 -13.00 -0.31 1.46
CA SER A 559 -14.34 -0.30 2.04
C SER A 559 -14.36 -0.80 3.48
N LEU A 560 -13.29 -1.44 3.94
CA LEU A 560 -13.19 -2.05 5.26
C LEU A 560 -13.17 -0.96 6.35
N GLN A 561 -14.16 -1.00 7.23
CA GLN A 561 -14.26 -0.12 8.39
C GLN A 561 -14.25 -0.94 9.67
N VAL A 562 -13.13 -0.89 10.39
CA VAL A 562 -12.99 -1.54 11.70
C VAL A 562 -12.70 -0.46 12.73
N PRO A 563 -13.48 -0.36 13.82
CA PRO A 563 -13.15 0.56 14.90
C PRO A 563 -11.89 0.08 15.62
N LEU A 564 -10.85 0.91 15.65
CA LEU A 564 -9.55 0.63 16.27
C LEU A 564 -9.35 1.52 17.50
N LEU A 565 -8.51 1.06 18.41
CA LEU A 565 -8.22 1.72 19.69
C LEU A 565 -7.10 2.76 19.56
N GLN A 566 -6.03 2.43 18.84
CA GLN A 566 -4.86 3.30 18.70
C GLN A 566 -4.41 3.54 17.25
N ASN A 567 -4.70 2.62 16.33
CA ASN A 567 -4.21 2.66 14.95
C ASN A 567 -5.22 3.29 14.00
N SER A 568 -4.73 3.72 12.83
CA SER A 568 -5.53 4.21 11.70
C SER A 568 -5.29 3.40 10.42
N PHE A 569 -5.28 2.07 10.50
CA PHE A 569 -4.82 1.20 9.41
C PHE A 569 -5.40 1.55 8.04
N ARG A 570 -4.50 1.84 7.09
CA ARG A 570 -4.82 2.11 5.68
C ARG A 570 -3.79 1.43 4.80
N PHE A 571 -4.10 0.22 4.35
CA PHE A 571 -3.15 -0.59 3.60
C PHE A 571 -3.11 -0.21 2.13
N VAL A 572 -1.92 0.11 1.63
CA VAL A 572 -1.65 0.31 0.20
C VAL A 572 -0.61 -0.68 -0.27
N GLN A 573 -0.70 -1.08 -1.53
CA GLN A 573 0.30 -1.97 -2.11
C GLN A 573 1.59 -1.18 -2.39
N SER A 574 2.72 -1.68 -1.88
CA SER A 574 4.04 -1.01 -1.97
C SER A 574 4.56 -0.91 -3.41
N GLN A 575 4.20 -1.86 -4.27
CA GLN A 575 4.51 -1.93 -5.70
C GLN A 575 3.57 -2.94 -6.36
N GLN A 576 3.57 -3.02 -7.70
CA GLN A 576 2.74 -3.99 -8.43
C GLN A 576 3.05 -5.43 -7.98
N PHE A 577 2.04 -6.16 -7.48
CA PHE A 577 2.16 -7.51 -6.88
C PHE A 577 3.01 -7.59 -5.59
N GLY A 578 3.38 -6.44 -5.01
CA GLY A 578 4.11 -6.33 -3.75
C GLY A 578 3.25 -6.55 -2.51
N SER A 579 3.92 -6.52 -1.35
CA SER A 579 3.29 -6.47 -0.03
C SER A 579 2.48 -5.20 0.19
N TYR A 580 1.56 -5.26 1.15
CA TYR A 580 0.81 -4.13 1.65
C TYR A 580 1.53 -3.49 2.83
N GLU A 581 1.56 -2.17 2.87
CA GLU A 581 2.03 -1.39 4.01
C GLU A 581 0.91 -0.48 4.49
N SER A 582 0.70 -0.39 5.80
CA SER A 582 -0.18 0.62 6.36
C SER A 582 0.42 2.01 6.13
N THR A 583 -0.40 2.93 5.65
CA THR A 583 -0.09 4.36 5.51
C THR A 583 -0.82 5.20 6.55
N GLY A 584 -1.57 4.56 7.43
CA GLY A 584 -2.31 5.23 8.50
C GLY A 584 -1.37 5.92 9.49
N ILE A 585 -1.56 7.22 9.67
CA ILE A 585 -0.92 7.98 10.74
C ILE A 585 -1.96 8.90 11.40
N TYR A 586 -1.54 9.57 12.46
CA TYR A 586 -2.17 10.75 13.03
C TYR A 586 -1.16 11.88 12.98
N LEU A 587 -1.61 13.09 12.68
CA LEU A 587 -0.84 14.30 12.98
C LEU A 587 -1.21 14.74 14.38
N ILE A 588 -0.24 14.70 15.30
CA ILE A 588 -0.47 14.97 16.71
C ILE A 588 0.29 16.24 17.09
N GLU A 589 -0.42 17.23 17.63
CA GLU A 589 0.12 18.51 18.08
C GLU A 589 0.32 18.52 19.60
N PHE A 590 1.43 19.11 20.07
CA PHE A 590 1.63 19.41 21.49
C PHE A 590 0.77 20.61 21.91
N THR A 591 -0.12 20.39 22.85
CA THR A 591 -1.00 21.43 23.40
C THR A 591 -0.88 21.51 24.93
N LYS A 592 -1.48 22.55 25.52
CA LYS A 592 -1.58 22.67 26.99
C LYS A 592 -2.36 21.53 27.64
N SER A 593 -3.21 20.85 26.88
CA SER A 593 -4.01 19.70 27.32
C SER A 593 -3.33 18.36 27.04
N GLY A 594 -2.09 18.38 26.55
CA GLY A 594 -1.35 17.20 26.11
C GLY A 594 -1.32 17.06 24.59
N LEU A 595 -1.07 15.84 24.13
CA LEU A 595 -1.01 15.49 22.72
C LEU A 595 -2.42 15.40 22.12
N MET A 596 -2.71 16.19 21.07
CA MET A 596 -4.02 16.21 20.41
C MET A 596 -3.91 15.95 18.92
N PRO A 597 -4.78 15.11 18.32
CA PRO A 597 -4.77 14.84 16.90
C PRO A 597 -5.39 16.04 16.18
N ILE A 598 -4.73 16.49 15.11
CA ILE A 598 -5.21 17.56 14.23
C ILE A 598 -5.58 17.06 12.83
N GLY A 599 -5.39 15.76 12.57
CA GLY A 599 -5.72 15.08 11.32
C GLY A 599 -5.36 13.58 11.36
N GLN A 600 -5.94 12.80 10.45
CA GLN A 600 -5.77 11.35 10.29
C GLN A 600 -5.54 10.95 8.83
#